data_AF-A0A2P6N395-F1
#
_entry.id   AF-A0A2P6N395-F1
#
_cell.length_a   1.000
_cell.length_b   1.000
_cell.length_c   1.000
_cell.angle_alpha   90.00
_cell.angle_beta   90.00
_cell.angle_gamma   90.00
#
_symmetry.space_group_name_H-M   'P 1'
#
loop_
_entity.id
_entity.type
_entity.pdbx_description
1 polymer ?
#
loop_
_entity_poly.entity_id
_entity_poly.type
_entity_poly.pdbx_seq_one_letter_code
_entity_poly.pdbx_strand_id
1 'polypeptide(L)'
;MTVSVRITATGETFEVASGQNIEQLKSSIFEKRGIPTQLQMLTGENGRVLEAIQDGSSVDLSLPLNGGCWCGDDCQCCILPCSIL
;
A
#
# COMPACT_ATOMS: atom_id res chain seq x y z
N MET A 1 9.77 14.17 -0.55
CA MET A 1 9.04 14.21 -1.81
C MET A 1 7.67 13.61 -1.53
N THR A 2 6.60 14.31 -1.88
CA THR A 2 5.23 13.81 -1.73
C THR A 2 4.75 13.24 -3.06
N VAL A 3 4.10 12.08 -2.99
CA VAL A 3 3.57 11.35 -4.14
C VAL A 3 2.12 11.03 -3.82
N SER A 4 1.25 11.28 -4.79
CA SER A 4 -0.17 10.96 -4.71
C SER A 4 -0.35 9.49 -5.12
N VAL A 5 -0.74 8.65 -4.17
CA VAL A 5 -1.02 7.24 -4.42
C VAL A 5 -2.53 7.03 -4.51
N ARG A 6 -3.00 6.54 -5.66
CA ARG A 6 -4.37 6.15 -5.93
C ARG A 6 -4.53 4.65 -5.75
N ILE A 7 -5.46 4.21 -4.90
CA ILE A 7 -5.77 2.79 -4.75
C ILE A 7 -6.84 2.43 -5.77
N THR A 8 -6.52 1.65 -6.80
CA THR A 8 -7.54 1.24 -7.79
C THR A 8 -8.61 0.32 -7.21
N ALA A 9 -8.25 -0.47 -6.19
CA ALA A 9 -9.20 -1.38 -5.53
C ALA A 9 -10.33 -0.65 -4.78
N THR A 10 -10.05 0.51 -4.19
CA THR A 10 -11.04 1.29 -3.40
C THR A 10 -11.41 2.63 -4.04
N GLY A 11 -10.67 3.08 -5.05
CA GLY A 11 -10.80 4.40 -5.68
C GLY A 11 -10.28 5.56 -4.83
N GLU A 12 -9.72 5.29 -3.65
CA GLU A 12 -9.27 6.31 -2.71
C GLU A 12 -7.84 6.78 -3.03
N THR A 13 -7.62 8.08 -3.04
CA THR A 13 -6.30 8.71 -3.20
C THR A 13 -5.77 9.18 -1.86
N PHE A 14 -4.47 8.99 -1.62
CA PHE A 14 -3.81 9.47 -0.41
C PHE A 14 -2.38 9.94 -0.71
N GLU A 15 -1.94 10.94 0.03
CA GLU A 15 -0.59 11.48 -0.09
C GLU A 15 0.36 10.75 0.85
N VAL A 16 1.47 10.28 0.30
CA VAL A 16 2.51 9.59 1.05
C VAL A 16 3.85 10.24 0.73
N ALA A 17 4.69 10.37 1.76
CA ALA A 17 6.07 10.76 1.56
C ALA A 17 6.80 9.60 0.86
N SER A 18 7.08 9.73 -0.43
CA SER A 18 7.97 8.79 -1.10
C SER A 18 9.41 9.17 -0.76
N GLY A 19 10.23 8.18 -0.40
CA GLY A 19 11.67 8.35 -0.44
C GLY A 19 12.18 8.50 -1.88
N GLN A 20 13.50 8.60 -2.03
CA GLN A 20 14.17 8.61 -3.34
C GLN A 20 14.00 7.28 -4.12
N ASN A 21 13.42 6.25 -3.51
CA ASN A 21 13.32 4.89 -4.05
C ASN A 21 11.90 4.29 -3.89
N ILE A 22 11.56 3.37 -4.79
CA ILE A 22 10.28 2.65 -4.81
C ILE A 22 10.09 1.78 -3.55
N GLU A 23 11.15 1.17 -3.03
CA GLU A 23 11.08 0.39 -1.79
C GLU A 23 10.68 1.23 -0.58
N GLN A 24 11.21 2.45 -0.48
CA GLN A 24 10.86 3.40 0.59
C GLN A 24 9.38 3.78 0.49
N LEU A 25 8.89 4.07 -0.73
CA LEU A 25 7.47 4.33 -0.97
C LEU A 25 6.59 3.16 -0.51
N LYS A 26 6.96 1.92 -0.85
CA LYS A 26 6.22 0.72 -0.41
C LYS A 26 6.18 0.59 1.11
N SER A 27 7.30 0.86 1.79
CA SER A 27 7.37 0.85 3.24
C SER A 27 6.44 1.90 3.87
N SER A 28 6.45 3.14 3.36
CA SER A 28 5.58 4.20 3.88
C SER A 28 4.09 3.89 3.66
N ILE A 29 3.74 3.21 2.56
CA ILE A 29 2.36 2.72 2.33
C ILE A 29 1.99 1.64 3.36
N PHE A 30 2.91 0.71 3.66
CA PHE A 30 2.69 -0.31 4.69
C PHE A 30 2.44 0.32 6.06
N GLU A 31 3.23 1.32 6.47
CA GLU A 31 3.05 2.00 7.75
C GLU A 31 1.74 2.80 7.82
N LYS A 32 1.27 3.36 6.70
CA LYS A 32 0.04 4.17 6.67
C LYS A 32 -1.25 3.36 6.53
N ARG A 33 -1.21 2.27 5.77
CA ARG A 33 -2.39 1.49 5.40
C ARG A 33 -2.41 0.08 5.99
N GLY A 34 -1.29 -0.40 6.54
CA GLY A 34 -1.12 -1.80 6.92
C GLY A 34 -1.04 -2.76 5.73
N ILE A 35 -0.86 -2.24 4.50
CA ILE A 35 -0.81 -3.07 3.29
C ILE A 35 0.63 -3.55 3.08
N PRO A 36 0.88 -4.86 3.04
CA PRO A 36 2.22 -5.41 2.84
C PRO A 36 2.90 -5.03 1.54
N THR A 37 4.19 -4.75 1.60
CA THR A 37 5.01 -4.39 0.44
C THR A 37 5.04 -5.45 -0.67
N GLN A 38 4.87 -6.73 -0.32
CA GLN A 38 4.87 -7.86 -1.26
C GLN A 38 3.61 -7.93 -2.12
N LEU A 39 2.45 -7.48 -1.61
CA LEU A 39 1.21 -7.43 -2.40
C LEU A 39 0.98 -6.08 -3.08
N GLN A 40 1.81 -5.08 -2.78
CA GLN A 40 1.71 -3.76 -3.41
C GLN A 40 2.27 -3.80 -4.83
N MET A 41 1.38 -3.66 -5.81
CA MET A 41 1.74 -3.47 -7.21
C MET A 41 1.62 -1.98 -7.55
N LEU A 42 2.75 -1.29 -7.61
CA LEU A 42 2.83 0.12 -7.95
C LEU A 42 2.97 0.27 -9.47
N THR A 43 2.03 0.96 -10.09
CA THR A 43 1.97 1.28 -11.52
C THR A 43 1.92 2.79 -11.68
N GLY A 44 2.62 3.35 -12.67
CA GLY A 44 2.51 4.78 -12.96
C GLY A 44 1.14 5.15 -13.54
N GLU A 45 0.84 6.45 -13.59
CA GLU A 45 -0.41 7.03 -14.12
C GLU A 45 -0.84 6.47 -15.51
N ASN A 46 0.12 6.02 -16.33
CA ASN A 46 -0.13 5.44 -17.66
C ASN A 46 -0.04 3.90 -17.72
N GLY A 47 -0.12 3.20 -16.59
CA GLY A 47 0.01 1.73 -16.56
C GLY A 47 1.43 1.23 -16.87
N ARG A 48 2.43 2.12 -16.81
CA ARG A 48 3.85 1.77 -16.97
C ARG A 48 4.44 1.37 -15.62
N VAL A 49 5.41 0.45 -15.65
CA VAL A 49 6.24 0.17 -14.47
C VAL A 49 6.97 1.45 -14.08
N LEU A 50 6.89 1.84 -12.81
CA LEU A 50 7.63 2.99 -12.30
C LEU A 50 9.13 2.65 -12.30
N GLU A 51 9.89 3.27 -13.19
CA GLU A 51 11.36 3.17 -13.18
C GLU A 51 12.01 4.21 -12.25
N ALA A 52 11.37 5.38 -12.09
CA ALA A 52 11.85 6.45 -11.21
C ALA A 52 10.67 7.21 -10.59
N ILE A 53 10.80 7.58 -9.32
CA ILE A 53 9.83 8.41 -8.60
C ILE A 53 10.22 9.87 -8.76
N GLN A 54 9.36 10.67 -9.39
CA GLN A 54 9.49 12.12 -9.46
C GLN A 54 8.59 12.78 -8.42
N ASP A 55 9.02 13.91 -7.87
CA ASP A 55 8.20 14.73 -6.99
C ASP A 55 6.88 15.11 -7.67
N GLY A 56 5.76 14.86 -6.99
CA GLY A 56 4.42 15.20 -7.49
C GLY A 56 3.84 14.24 -8.55
N SER A 57 4.48 13.10 -8.84
CA SER A 57 3.88 12.09 -9.73
C SER A 57 2.69 11.37 -9.08
N SER A 58 1.68 11.01 -9.87
CA SER A 58 0.58 10.14 -9.47
C SER A 58 0.92 8.67 -9.70
N VAL A 59 0.74 7.84 -8.67
CA VAL A 59 0.99 6.41 -8.72
C VAL A 59 -0.29 5.66 -8.45
N ASP A 60 -0.58 4.64 -9.25
CA ASP A 60 -1.67 3.73 -9.02
C ASP A 60 -1.19 2.48 -8.27
N LEU A 61 -1.84 2.18 -7.16
CA LEU A 61 -1.61 1.01 -6.32
C LEU A 61 -2.71 -0.02 -6.59
N SER A 62 -2.31 -1.12 -7.23
CA SER A 62 -3.14 -2.30 -7.42
C SER A 62 -2.84 -3.34 -6.35
N LEU A 63 -3.89 -3.96 -5.80
CA LEU A 63 -3.79 -5.05 -4.84
C LEU A 63 -4.40 -6.33 -5.44
N PRO A 64 -3.80 -7.50 -5.23
CA PRO A 64 -4.45 -8.77 -5.56
C PRO A 64 -5.67 -8.97 -4.66
N LEU A 65 -6.82 -9.23 -5.28
CA LEU A 65 -8.11 -9.46 -4.62
C LEU A 65 -8.17 -10.85 -3.98
N ASN A 66 -7.26 -11.17 -3.06
CA ASN A 66 -7.42 -12.34 -2.20
C ASN A 66 -7.94 -11.86 -0.84
N GLY A 67 -9.23 -12.10 -0.59
CA GLY A 67 -9.95 -11.74 0.63
C GLY A 67 -9.50 -12.51 1.86
N GLY A 68 -8.27 -12.26 2.31
CA GLY A 68 -7.78 -12.66 3.63
C GLY A 68 -7.54 -11.41 4.47
N CYS A 69 -8.07 -11.39 5.69
CA CYS A 69 -7.72 -10.39 6.68
C CYS A 69 -6.19 -10.39 6.82
N TRP A 70 -5.54 -9.33 6.34
CA TRP A 70 -4.11 -9.14 6.50
C TRP A 70 -3.86 -8.72 7.93
N CYS A 71 -3.84 -9.70 8.83
CA CYS A 71 -3.31 -9.52 10.16
C CYS A 71 -1.80 -9.33 10.05
N GLY A 72 -1.41 -8.11 9.71
CA GLY A 72 -0.23 -7.50 10.31
C GLY A 72 -0.45 -7.42 11.82
N ASP A 73 0.64 -7.39 12.57
CA ASP A 73 0.74 -7.52 14.03
C ASP A 73 -0.11 -6.55 14.88
N ASP A 74 -0.97 -5.72 14.28
CA ASP A 74 -1.97 -4.86 14.94
C ASP A 74 -3.41 -5.19 14.52
N CYS A 75 -3.68 -6.48 14.29
CA CYS A 75 -5.02 -6.98 14.02
C CYS A 75 -5.86 -6.97 15.31
N GLN A 76 -6.41 -5.82 15.68
CA GLN A 76 -7.41 -5.72 16.76
C GLN A 76 -8.77 -6.36 16.37
N CYS A 77 -8.82 -7.17 15.30
CA CYS A 77 -9.97 -8.00 14.92
C CYS A 77 -9.99 -9.39 15.59
N CYS A 78 -8.99 -9.74 16.41
CA CYS A 78 -9.06 -10.91 17.30
C CYS A 78 -9.24 -10.47 18.76
N ILE A 79 -10.36 -9.81 19.07
CA ILE A 79 -10.74 -9.53 20.46
C ILE A 79 -11.31 -10.79 21.15
N LEU A 80 -11.21 -11.97 20.55
CA LEU A 80 -11.45 -13.21 21.26
C LEU A 80 -10.16 -14.02 21.34
N PRO A 81 -9.69 -14.34 22.56
CA PRO A 81 -8.58 -15.25 22.73
C PRO A 81 -8.97 -16.61 22.14
N CYS A 82 -8.15 -17.12 21.24
CA CYS A 82 -8.26 -18.46 20.67
C CYS A 82 -7.85 -19.50 21.72
N SER A 83 -8.60 -19.57 22.81
CA SER A 83 -8.43 -20.49 23.93
C SER A 83 -9.77 -20.68 24.63
N ILE A 84 -10.70 -21.36 23.98
CA ILE A 84 -11.74 -22.25 24.53
C ILE A 84 -12.57 -22.75 23.33
N LEU A 85 -12.21 -23.92 22.80
CA LEU A 85 -13.05 -25.12 22.75
C LEU A 85 -12.19 -26.35 22.45
#